data_AF-A0A2G9YWI3-F1
#
_entry.id   AF-A0A2G9YWI3-F1
#
_cell.length_a   1.000
_cell.length_b   1.000
_cell.length_c   1.000
_cell.angle_alpha   90.00
_cell.angle_beta   90.00
_cell.angle_gamma   90.00
#
_symmetry.space_group_name_H-M   'P 1'
#
loop_
_entity.id
_entity.type
_entity.pdbx_description
1 polymer ?
#
loop_
_entity_poly.entity_id
_entity_poly.type
_entity_poly.pdbx_seq_one_letter_code
_entity_poly.pdbx_strand_id
1 'polypeptide(L)'
;MEWEKLFLSDCERKDKMTKINYIGADHFLLGKDIDFSSKFNELDDRVLHIHGEKDPAVPRESLNFKFSNQIIVKGGDHQMERPDLMEQWLPKAVDFLLGKR
;
A
#
# COMPACT_ATOMS: atom_id res chain seq x y z
N MET A 1 -6.14 -17.39 0.70
CA MET A 1 -7.11 -18.04 -0.21
C MET A 1 -8.56 -17.74 0.12
N GLU A 2 -8.98 -17.69 1.39
CA GLU A 2 -10.39 -17.40 1.75
C GLU A 2 -10.77 -15.92 1.57
N TRP A 3 -9.85 -15.01 1.92
CA TRP A 3 -10.00 -13.56 1.74
C TRP A 3 -10.21 -13.13 0.29
N GLU A 4 -9.51 -13.76 -0.65
CA GLU A 4 -9.65 -13.44 -2.07
C GLU A 4 -11.03 -13.84 -2.61
N LYS A 5 -11.58 -14.98 -2.15
CA LYS A 5 -12.93 -15.41 -2.51
C LYS A 5 -14.01 -14.50 -1.91
N LEU A 6 -13.82 -14.07 -0.66
CA LEU A 6 -14.72 -13.12 0.00
C LEU A 6 -14.68 -11.74 -0.66
N PHE A 7 -13.49 -11.29 -1.05
CA PHE A 7 -13.31 -10.04 -1.77
C PHE A 7 -13.99 -10.06 -3.14
N LEU A 8 -13.78 -11.13 -3.91
CA LEU A 8 -14.43 -11.29 -5.21
C LEU A 8 -15.96 -11.36 -5.09
N SER A 9 -16.49 -12.12 -4.13
CA SER A 9 -17.95 -12.18 -3.94
C SER A 9 -18.53 -10.84 -3.50
N ASP A 10 -17.82 -10.06 -2.71
CA ASP A 10 -18.24 -8.70 -2.31
C ASP A 10 -18.13 -7.69 -3.47
N CYS A 11 -17.18 -7.85 -4.39
CA CYS A 11 -17.09 -7.05 -5.62
C CYS A 11 -18.25 -7.34 -6.60
N GLU A 12 -18.78 -8.56 -6.62
CA GLU A 12 -19.87 -8.99 -7.52
C GLU A 12 -21.28 -8.62 -7.01
N ARG A 13 -21.39 -8.08 -5.79
CA ARG A 13 -22.67 -7.70 -5.18
C ARG A 13 -23.36 -6.56 -5.90
N LYS A 14 -24.59 -6.83 -6.38
CA LYS A 14 -25.44 -5.86 -7.10
C LYS A 14 -26.09 -4.81 -6.18
N ASP A 15 -26.14 -5.05 -4.88
CA ASP A 15 -26.72 -4.16 -3.85
C ASP A 15 -25.69 -3.20 -3.24
N LYS A 16 -24.43 -3.27 -3.69
CA LYS A 16 -23.33 -2.50 -3.11
C LYS A 16 -23.40 -1.04 -3.52
N MET A 17 -24.01 -0.20 -2.67
CA MET A 17 -23.87 1.25 -2.77
C MET A 17 -22.49 1.69 -2.22
N THR A 18 -21.47 1.75 -3.08
CA THR A 18 -20.21 2.40 -2.73
C THR A 18 -20.41 3.91 -2.77
N LYS A 19 -20.43 4.54 -1.60
CA LYS A 19 -20.90 5.92 -1.38
C LYS A 19 -20.29 7.03 -2.25
N ILE A 20 -19.19 6.84 -3.00
CA ILE A 20 -18.48 7.99 -3.59
C ILE A 20 -17.97 7.87 -5.04
N ASN A 21 -17.71 6.70 -5.65
CA ASN A 21 -17.32 6.66 -7.08
C ASN A 21 -17.81 5.37 -7.74
N TYR A 22 -18.58 5.51 -8.82
CA TYR A 22 -19.05 4.39 -9.64
C TYR A 22 -17.90 3.93 -10.55
N ILE A 23 -16.93 3.22 -9.97
CA ILE A 23 -15.95 2.46 -10.74
C ILE A 23 -16.59 1.08 -10.93
N GLY A 24 -17.11 0.80 -12.14
CA GLY A 24 -17.66 -0.52 -12.45
C GLY A 24 -16.63 -1.62 -12.17
N ALA A 25 -17.08 -2.83 -11.81
CA ALA A 25 -16.19 -3.95 -11.47
C ALA A 25 -15.08 -4.16 -12.52
N ASP A 26 -15.41 -3.99 -13.81
CA ASP A 26 -14.47 -4.07 -14.92
C ASP A 26 -13.32 -3.06 -14.84
N HIS A 27 -13.58 -1.83 -14.36
CA HIS A 27 -12.56 -0.81 -14.19
C HIS A 27 -11.74 -1.02 -12.91
N PHE A 28 -12.37 -1.58 -11.87
CA PHE A 28 -11.69 -1.87 -10.61
C PHE A 28 -10.69 -3.03 -10.73
N LEU A 29 -10.96 -3.99 -11.62
CA LEU A 29 -10.10 -5.14 -11.88
C LEU A 29 -9.03 -4.88 -12.95
N LEU A 30 -8.97 -3.67 -13.52
CA LEU A 30 -8.03 -3.32 -14.57
C LEU A 30 -6.60 -3.30 -13.99
N GLY A 31 -5.88 -4.41 -14.17
CA GLY A 31 -4.54 -4.61 -13.60
C GLY A 31 -4.45 -5.70 -12.53
N LYS A 32 -5.55 -6.37 -12.16
CA LYS A 32 -5.53 -7.46 -11.16
C LYS A 32 -4.45 -8.53 -11.46
N ASP A 33 -4.34 -8.93 -12.72
CA ASP A 33 -3.43 -9.99 -13.16
C ASP A 33 -2.15 -9.44 -13.82
N ILE A 34 -1.91 -8.13 -13.74
CA ILE A 34 -0.74 -7.48 -14.34
C ILE A 34 0.24 -7.11 -13.23
N ASP A 35 1.45 -7.64 -13.32
CA ASP A 35 2.55 -7.26 -12.45
C ASP A 35 3.24 -5.99 -12.98
N PHE A 36 3.16 -4.91 -12.20
CA PHE A 36 3.83 -3.63 -12.50
C PHE A 36 5.16 -3.47 -11.77
N SER A 37 5.60 -4.44 -10.96
CA SER A 37 6.83 -4.35 -10.15
C SER A 37 8.05 -3.95 -10.97
N SER A 38 8.17 -4.46 -12.19
CA SER A 38 9.30 -4.16 -13.09
C SER A 38 9.40 -2.69 -13.48
N LYS A 39 8.32 -1.91 -13.36
CA LYS A 39 8.30 -0.46 -13.63
C LYS A 39 9.02 0.35 -12.54
N PHE A 40 9.26 -0.25 -11.37
CA PHE A 40 9.94 0.40 -10.26
C PHE A 40 11.45 0.18 -10.25
N ASN A 41 11.99 -0.74 -11.06
CA ASN A 41 13.42 -1.05 -11.09
C ASN A 41 14.31 0.18 -11.34
N GLU A 42 13.88 1.10 -12.22
CA GLU A 42 14.63 2.33 -12.56
C GLU A 42 14.36 3.50 -11.59
N LEU A 43 13.41 3.31 -10.67
CA LEU A 43 12.92 4.32 -9.73
C LEU A 43 13.20 3.97 -8.27
N ASP A 44 13.79 2.81 -8.00
CA ASP A 44 13.96 2.27 -6.65
C ASP A 44 14.69 3.24 -5.71
N ASP A 45 15.70 3.95 -6.22
CA ASP A 45 16.46 4.94 -5.45
C ASP A 45 15.69 6.26 -5.22
N ARG A 46 14.57 6.46 -5.93
CA ARG A 46 13.71 7.66 -5.89
C ARG A 46 12.38 7.42 -5.20
N VAL A 47 12.11 6.20 -4.77
CA VAL A 47 10.92 5.84 -4.00
C VAL A 47 11.31 5.55 -2.56
N LEU A 48 10.62 6.18 -1.62
CA LEU A 48 10.64 5.81 -0.21
C LEU A 48 9.36 5.05 0.12
N HIS A 49 9.49 3.78 0.50
CA HIS A 49 8.37 2.97 0.94
C HIS A 49 8.24 2.99 2.46
N ILE A 50 7.09 3.45 2.96
CA ILE A 50 6.77 3.51 4.38
C ILE A 50 5.60 2.56 4.63
N HIS A 51 5.74 1.67 5.61
CA HIS A 51 4.74 0.63 5.88
C HIS A 51 4.59 0.36 7.37
N GLY A 52 3.35 0.20 7.83
CA GLY A 52 3.04 -0.19 9.21
C GLY A 52 3.30 -1.67 9.45
N GLU A 53 4.00 -2.02 10.52
CA GLU A 53 4.30 -3.43 10.85
C GLU A 53 3.03 -4.27 11.10
N LYS A 54 1.94 -3.64 11.54
CA LYS A 54 0.68 -4.27 11.90
C LYS A 54 -0.49 -3.77 11.06
N ASP A 55 -0.24 -3.32 9.84
CA ASP A 55 -1.29 -2.89 8.91
C ASP A 55 -2.29 -4.04 8.68
N PRO A 56 -3.56 -3.92 9.13
CA PRO A 56 -4.55 -4.97 8.95
C PRO A 56 -5.22 -4.95 7.57
N ALA A 57 -5.06 -3.88 6.80
CA ALA A 57 -5.72 -3.67 5.52
C ALA A 57 -4.83 -4.07 4.35
N VAL A 58 -3.53 -3.76 4.41
CA VAL A 58 -2.56 -4.08 3.36
C VAL A 58 -1.40 -4.87 3.97
N PRO A 59 -1.41 -6.21 3.86
CA PRO A 59 -0.31 -7.03 4.36
C PRO A 59 1.00 -6.72 3.66
N ARG A 60 2.13 -6.77 4.37
CA ARG A 60 3.45 -6.48 3.79
C ARG A 60 3.82 -7.47 2.69
N GLU A 61 3.32 -8.69 2.78
CA GLU A 61 3.55 -9.78 1.82
C GLU A 61 2.76 -9.58 0.51
N SER A 62 1.86 -8.59 0.45
CA SER A 62 1.13 -8.25 -0.77
C SER A 62 2.02 -7.62 -1.84
N LEU A 63 3.17 -7.07 -1.45
CA LEU A 63 4.20 -6.60 -2.38
C LEU A 63 5.16 -7.76 -2.71
N ASN A 64 5.28 -8.09 -3.99
CA ASN A 64 6.19 -9.11 -4.51
C ASN A 64 7.64 -8.63 -4.66
N PHE A 65 7.95 -7.40 -4.26
CA PHE A 65 9.29 -6.81 -4.28
C PHE A 65 9.53 -5.92 -3.05
N LYS A 66 10.79 -5.52 -2.84
CA LYS A 66 11.21 -4.64 -1.76
C LYS A 66 11.91 -3.43 -2.33
N PHE A 67 11.51 -2.25 -1.88
CA PHE A 67 12.21 -1.01 -2.18
C PHE A 67 13.51 -0.92 -1.36
N SER A 68 14.58 -0.41 -1.95
CA SER A 68 15.86 -0.20 -1.23
C SER A 68 15.71 0.82 -0.10
N ASN A 69 14.93 1.88 -0.32
CA ASN A 69 14.58 2.84 0.73
C ASN A 69 13.26 2.41 1.37
N GLN A 70 13.35 1.75 2.52
CA GLN A 70 12.18 1.28 3.26
C GLN A 70 12.20 1.68 4.73
N ILE A 71 11.05 2.12 5.24
CA ILE A 71 10.80 2.34 6.67
C ILE A 71 9.65 1.41 7.09
N ILE A 72 9.95 0.49 8.00
CA ILE A 72 8.92 -0.28 8.71
C ILE A 72 8.68 0.37 10.06
N VAL A 73 7.49 0.90 10.25
CA VAL A 73 7.10 1.57 11.50
C VAL A 73 6.60 0.52 12.49
N LYS A 74 7.30 0.42 13.61
CA LYS A 74 7.04 -0.57 14.65
C LYS A 74 5.71 -0.29 15.33
N GLY A 75 4.87 -1.31 15.41
CA GLY A 75 3.50 -1.18 15.89
C GLY A 75 2.60 -0.27 15.03
N GLY A 76 3.06 0.13 13.83
CA GLY A 76 2.29 0.97 12.91
C GLY A 76 1.10 0.24 12.32
N ASP A 77 -0.03 0.94 12.21
CA ASP A 77 -1.26 0.48 11.56
C ASP A 77 -1.32 0.95 10.10
N HIS A 78 -2.52 0.93 9.50
CA HIS A 78 -2.71 1.38 8.11
C HIS A 78 -2.59 2.91 7.95
N GLN A 79 -2.90 3.67 9.00
CA GLN A 79 -3.00 5.14 8.93
C GLN A 79 -1.68 5.82 9.29
N MET A 80 -0.97 5.29 10.30
CA MET A 80 0.38 5.77 10.68
C MET A 80 0.41 7.24 11.15
N GLU A 81 -0.73 7.76 11.57
CA GLU A 81 -0.95 9.18 11.94
C GLU A 81 -0.75 9.47 13.43
N ARG A 82 -0.65 8.45 14.29
CA ARG A 82 -0.42 8.70 15.72
C ARG A 82 0.96 9.33 15.93
N PRO A 83 1.13 10.26 16.88
CA PRO A 83 2.42 10.92 17.11
C PRO A 83 3.60 9.96 17.30
N ASP A 84 3.43 8.89 18.08
CA ASP A 84 4.44 7.86 18.34
C ASP A 84 4.88 7.09 17.07
N LEU A 85 3.98 6.99 16.09
CA LEU A 85 4.25 6.36 14.81
C LEU A 85 4.91 7.36 13.85
N MET A 86 4.41 8.61 13.82
CA MET A 86 4.95 9.70 13.00
C MET A 86 6.42 9.99 13.31
N GLU A 87 6.80 9.98 14.58
CA GLU A 87 8.18 10.16 15.02
C GLU A 87 9.16 9.15 14.38
N GLN A 88 8.69 7.95 14.01
CA GLN A 88 9.54 6.90 13.43
C GLN A 88 9.81 7.10 11.93
N TRP A 89 8.87 7.71 11.19
CA TRP A 89 8.92 7.81 9.73
C TRP A 89 9.08 9.23 9.20
N LEU A 90 8.48 10.23 9.84
CA LEU A 90 8.44 11.60 9.32
C LEU A 90 9.83 12.23 9.18
N PRO A 91 10.75 12.14 10.17
CA PRO A 91 12.09 12.72 10.01
C PRO A 91 12.85 12.10 8.83
N LYS A 92 12.77 10.78 8.67
CA LYS A 92 13.42 10.04 7.57
C LYS A 92 12.81 10.37 6.21
N ALA A 93 11.50 10.61 6.15
CA ALA A 93 10.83 11.07 4.94
C ALA A 93 11.31 12.47 4.54
N VAL A 94 11.47 13.37 5.51
CA VAL A 94 12.04 14.70 5.27
C VAL A 94 13.49 14.60 4.77
N ASP A 95 14.32 13.77 5.40
CA ASP A 95 15.70 13.57 4.96
C ASP A 95 15.78 13.02 3.52
N PHE A 96 14.93 12.04 3.20
CA PHE A 96 14.80 11.50 1.86
C PHE A 96 14.43 12.57 0.82
N LEU A 97 13.44 13.42 1.11
CA LEU A 97 13.01 14.51 0.23
C LEU A 97 14.08 15.59 0.04
N LEU A 98 14.89 15.83 1.08
CA LEU A 98 16.02 16.76 1.02
C LEU A 98 17.26 16.17 0.34
N GLY A 99 17.22 14.90 -0.07
CA GLY A 99 18.37 14.19 -0.66
C GLY A 99 19.47 13.87 0.36
N LYS A 100 19.18 13.95 1.65
CA LYS A 100 20.06 13.51 2.74
C LYS A 100 19.88 12.00 2.88
N ARG A 101 20.62 11.25 2.08
CA ARG A 101 20.62 9.78 2.12
C ARG A 101 21.74 9.27 3.02
#